data_AF-A0A165E9A4-F1
#
_entry.id   AF-A0A165E9A4-F1
#
_cell.length_a   1.000
_cell.length_b   1.000
_cell.length_c   1.000
_cell.angle_alpha   90.00
_cell.angle_beta   90.00
_cell.angle_gamma   90.00
#
_symmetry.space_group_name_H-M   'P 1'
#
loop_
_entity.id
_entity.type
_entity.pdbx_description
1 polymer ?
#
loop_
_entity_poly.entity_id
_entity_poly.type
_entity_poly.pdbx_seq_one_letter_code
_entity_poly.pdbx_strand_id
1 'polypeptide(L)'
;MLDKYTVTLRGQVFALYRDQIEFDAPNYFSGLFLGDFSESQTRTVELSRSPDLFRIIVDYMSGYTILPLPATLVPLNMTSDVALENLARDAEFYGLQQLVELLRSHPSPKSPDSLFAPSQSFGLAGPMVLFSDLLGGSLPLGATCDQRGVGSARGGTWHPVPLKATGLVLVACPAQTWDAFGGSVASMTLGNPLIHHALPNMFAQRGVPVALGTSTLDGMDFHTIPCTLAPSAHTSVEGVNAAGAVLSSQITYALHNTTLMAGGPLKDALLKILRAEGNTLVVLLAEEVVFTIQSPVSGVGQAQLRVLAARFISRLNSASRLL
;
A
#
# COMPACT_ATOMS: atom_id res chain seq x y z
N MET A 1 29.33 -35.49 -9.39
CA MET A 1 29.42 -34.49 -8.30
C MET A 1 28.94 -33.17 -8.88
N LEU A 2 28.10 -32.43 -8.16
CA LEU A 2 27.74 -31.07 -8.58
C LEU A 2 28.99 -30.20 -8.43
N ASP A 3 29.43 -29.57 -9.52
CA ASP A 3 30.53 -28.61 -9.46
C ASP A 3 30.11 -27.43 -8.59
N LYS A 4 30.88 -27.19 -7.52
CA LYS A 4 30.67 -26.14 -6.53
C LYS A 4 31.63 -24.98 -6.79
N TYR A 5 31.09 -23.78 -6.81
CA TYR A 5 31.79 -22.52 -7.00
C TYR A 5 31.52 -21.59 -5.81
N THR A 6 32.49 -20.74 -5.48
CA THR A 6 32.42 -19.87 -4.29
C THR A 6 32.41 -18.41 -4.70
N VAL A 7 31.45 -17.64 -4.19
CA VAL A 7 31.36 -16.19 -4.39
C VAL A 7 31.44 -15.52 -3.02
N THR A 8 32.41 -14.64 -2.82
CA THR A 8 32.59 -13.88 -1.58
C THR A 8 32.18 -12.43 -1.80
N LEU A 9 31.24 -11.94 -1.00
CA LEU A 9 30.73 -10.56 -1.05
C LEU A 9 30.91 -9.88 0.30
N ARG A 10 31.83 -8.90 0.37
CA ARG A 10 32.14 -8.16 1.61
C ARG A 10 32.38 -9.09 2.82
N GLY A 11 33.09 -10.20 2.59
CA GLY A 11 33.40 -11.21 3.59
C GLY A 11 32.33 -12.30 3.80
N GLN A 12 31.15 -12.19 3.19
CA GLN A 12 30.11 -13.23 3.24
C GLN A 12 30.27 -14.20 2.06
N VAL A 13 30.27 -15.50 2.37
CA VAL A 13 30.53 -16.56 1.39
C VAL A 13 29.24 -17.21 0.93
N PHE A 14 29.07 -17.31 -0.39
CA PHE A 14 27.96 -17.98 -1.06
C PHE A 14 28.51 -19.15 -1.88
N ALA A 15 27.79 -20.27 -1.86
CA ALA A 15 28.07 -21.41 -2.72
C ALA A 15 27.07 -21.41 -3.88
N LEU A 16 27.60 -21.44 -5.10
CA LEU A 16 26.82 -21.63 -6.32
C LEU A 16 27.15 -22.99 -6.93
N TYR A 17 26.15 -23.63 -7.51
CA TYR A 17 26.28 -24.85 -8.27
C TYR A 17 26.17 -24.56 -9.76
N ARG A 18 26.67 -25.48 -10.58
CA ARG A 18 26.69 -25.32 -12.03
C ARG A 18 25.31 -25.07 -12.63
N ASP A 19 24.29 -25.80 -12.19
CA ASP A 19 22.90 -25.64 -12.61
C ASP A 19 22.34 -24.25 -12.29
N GLN A 20 22.66 -23.71 -11.11
CA GLN A 20 22.29 -22.34 -10.73
C GLN A 20 22.97 -21.31 -11.64
N ILE A 21 24.25 -21.51 -11.96
CA ILE A 21 25.02 -20.61 -12.83
C ILE A 21 24.46 -20.62 -14.26
N GLU A 22 24.01 -21.77 -14.75
CA GLU A 22 23.45 -21.95 -16.09
C GLU A 22 21.98 -21.47 -16.22
N PHE A 23 21.26 -21.28 -15.10
CA PHE A 23 19.83 -20.95 -15.08
C PHE A 23 19.43 -19.73 -15.93
N ASP A 24 20.16 -18.63 -15.78
CA ASP A 24 19.97 -17.40 -16.56
C ASP A 24 21.26 -17.09 -17.35
N ALA A 25 21.80 -18.10 -18.03
CA ALA A 25 22.95 -17.94 -18.91
C ALA A 25 22.53 -17.34 -20.28
N PRO A 26 23.40 -16.56 -20.93
CA PRO A 26 24.74 -16.17 -20.49
C PRO A 26 24.71 -15.05 -19.43
N ASN A 27 25.52 -15.22 -18.39
CA ASN A 27 25.73 -14.25 -17.32
C ASN A 27 27.22 -14.20 -16.88
N TYR A 28 27.54 -13.26 -15.99
CA TYR A 28 28.88 -13.05 -15.44
C TYR A 28 29.50 -14.34 -14.89
N PHE A 29 28.73 -15.13 -14.13
CA PHE A 29 29.22 -16.36 -13.52
C PHE A 29 29.45 -17.46 -14.54
N SER A 30 28.61 -17.56 -15.57
CA SER A 30 28.82 -18.52 -16.66
C SER A 30 30.11 -18.23 -17.43
N GLY A 31 30.41 -16.94 -17.71
CA GLY A 31 31.66 -16.55 -18.35
C GLY A 31 32.88 -16.76 -17.46
N LEU A 32 32.76 -16.47 -16.16
CA LEU A 32 33.86 -16.57 -15.20
C LEU A 32 34.21 -18.01 -14.83
N PHE A 33 33.21 -18.83 -14.52
CA PHE A 33 33.42 -20.17 -13.94
C PHE A 33 33.33 -21.31 -14.95
N LEU A 34 32.62 -21.12 -16.05
CA LEU A 34 32.40 -22.15 -17.07
C LEU A 34 33.14 -21.83 -18.38
N GLY A 35 33.83 -20.69 -18.46
CA GLY A 35 34.64 -20.30 -19.60
C GLY A 35 36.05 -20.92 -19.61
N ASP A 36 36.75 -20.71 -20.73
CA ASP A 36 38.09 -21.27 -20.99
C ASP A 36 39.25 -20.46 -20.38
N PHE A 37 38.96 -19.40 -19.62
CA PHE A 37 39.96 -18.51 -19.03
C PHE A 37 40.61 -19.11 -17.79
N SER A 38 41.84 -18.68 -17.47
CA SER A 38 42.59 -19.14 -16.30
C SER A 38 41.84 -18.99 -14.97
N GLU A 39 40.98 -17.98 -14.88
CA GLU A 39 40.15 -17.66 -13.72
C GLU A 39 39.10 -18.74 -13.42
N SER A 40 38.72 -19.58 -14.39
CA SER A 40 37.79 -20.70 -14.15
C SER A 40 38.42 -21.81 -13.28
N GLN A 41 39.76 -21.81 -13.13
CA GLN A 41 40.48 -22.82 -12.34
C GLN A 41 40.37 -22.59 -10.83
N THR A 42 40.21 -21.35 -10.37
CA THR A 42 40.17 -21.06 -8.91
C THR A 42 38.81 -21.44 -8.30
N ARG A 43 37.75 -21.48 -9.11
CA ARG A 43 36.35 -21.71 -8.70
C ARG A 43 35.90 -20.78 -7.56
N THR A 44 36.58 -19.65 -7.39
CA THR A 44 36.31 -18.65 -6.36
C THR A 44 36.41 -17.24 -6.93
N VAL A 45 35.54 -16.33 -6.47
CA VAL A 45 35.59 -14.91 -6.83
C VAL A 45 35.18 -14.05 -5.64
N GLU A 46 35.80 -12.88 -5.53
CA GLU A 46 35.44 -11.87 -4.52
C GLU A 46 34.92 -10.61 -5.23
N LEU A 47 33.77 -10.09 -4.79
CA LEU A 47 33.15 -8.89 -5.35
C LEU A 47 32.67 -7.93 -4.25
N SER A 48 32.67 -6.64 -4.54
CA SER A 48 32.29 -5.59 -3.57
C SER A 48 30.80 -5.20 -3.61
N ARG A 49 29.90 -6.18 -3.78
CA ARG A 49 28.44 -5.99 -3.88
C ARG A 49 27.70 -6.26 -2.57
N SER A 50 26.40 -5.97 -2.52
CA SER A 50 25.58 -6.17 -1.32
C SER A 50 25.30 -7.66 -1.11
N PRO A 51 25.71 -8.27 0.01
CA PRO A 51 25.43 -9.69 0.26
C PRO A 51 23.92 -9.95 0.47
N ASP A 52 23.18 -8.99 1.03
CA ASP A 52 21.75 -9.14 1.29
C ASP A 52 20.95 -9.25 -0.01
N LEU A 53 21.25 -8.39 -1.00
CA LEU A 53 20.61 -8.44 -2.32
C LEU A 53 21.06 -9.67 -3.11
N PHE A 54 22.33 -10.06 -2.96
CA PHE A 54 22.83 -11.26 -3.63
C PHE A 54 22.14 -12.53 -3.13
N ARG A 55 21.69 -12.58 -1.88
CA ARG A 55 20.89 -13.72 -1.39
C ARG A 55 19.60 -13.90 -2.21
N ILE A 56 18.94 -12.82 -2.58
CA ILE A 56 17.75 -12.85 -3.45
C ILE A 56 18.12 -13.34 -4.85
N ILE A 57 19.29 -12.95 -5.37
CA ILE A 57 19.81 -13.43 -6.66
C ILE A 57 20.08 -14.95 -6.61
N VAL A 58 20.64 -15.46 -5.52
CA VAL A 58 20.85 -16.91 -5.33
C VAL A 58 19.52 -17.66 -5.32
N ASP A 59 18.51 -17.13 -4.63
CA ASP A 59 17.16 -17.72 -4.63
C ASP A 59 16.58 -17.75 -6.06
N TYR A 60 16.71 -16.65 -6.80
CA TYR A 60 16.30 -16.58 -8.20
C TYR A 60 17.04 -17.62 -9.08
N MET A 61 18.37 -17.69 -8.98
CA MET A 61 19.19 -18.65 -9.72
C MET A 61 18.90 -20.12 -9.33
N SER A 62 18.30 -20.33 -8.16
CA SER A 62 17.79 -21.63 -7.72
C SER A 62 16.39 -21.96 -8.27
N GLY A 63 15.81 -21.08 -9.07
CA GLY A 63 14.48 -21.23 -9.67
C GLY A 63 13.31 -20.77 -8.78
N TYR A 64 13.56 -20.10 -7.65
CA TYR A 64 12.48 -19.59 -6.80
C TYR A 64 11.83 -18.33 -7.38
N THR A 65 10.53 -18.20 -7.15
CA THR A 65 9.80 -16.95 -7.42
C THR A 65 10.15 -15.92 -6.36
N ILE A 66 10.88 -14.88 -6.76
CA ILE A 66 11.35 -13.80 -5.86
C ILE A 66 10.41 -12.59 -5.78
N LEU A 67 9.36 -12.55 -6.62
CA LEU A 67 8.39 -11.46 -6.67
C LEU A 67 6.98 -11.93 -6.28
N PRO A 68 6.19 -11.09 -5.56
CA PRO A 68 6.55 -9.79 -5.01
C PRO A 68 7.59 -9.91 -3.88
N LEU A 69 8.48 -8.92 -3.77
CA LEU A 69 9.59 -8.99 -2.82
C LEU A 69 9.06 -8.92 -1.37
N PRO A 70 9.18 -9.98 -0.56
CA PRO A 70 8.66 -9.98 0.81
C PRO A 70 9.49 -9.05 1.70
N ALA A 71 8.85 -8.38 2.66
CA ALA A 71 9.50 -7.44 3.58
C ALA A 71 10.67 -8.07 4.38
N THR A 72 10.64 -9.38 4.60
CA THR A 72 11.70 -10.14 5.28
C THR A 72 12.99 -10.29 4.49
N LEU A 73 12.94 -10.12 3.15
CA LEU A 73 14.11 -10.15 2.28
C LEU A 73 14.64 -8.75 1.95
N VAL A 74 13.90 -7.69 2.28
CA VAL A 74 14.35 -6.31 2.10
C VAL A 74 15.43 -6.00 3.15
N PRO A 75 16.62 -5.53 2.74
CA PRO A 75 17.65 -5.12 3.68
C PRO A 75 17.13 -4.05 4.64
N LEU A 76 17.52 -4.11 5.92
CA LEU A 76 17.01 -3.22 6.99
C LEU A 76 17.22 -1.72 6.71
N ASN A 77 18.21 -1.39 5.88
CA ASN A 77 18.54 -0.02 5.48
C ASN A 77 17.89 0.42 4.15
N MET A 78 16.99 -0.38 3.58
CA MET A 78 16.33 -0.10 2.31
C MET A 78 14.80 -0.18 2.46
N THR A 79 14.12 0.63 1.67
CA THR A 79 12.69 0.42 1.40
C THR A 79 12.53 -0.65 0.32
N SER A 80 11.36 -1.29 0.23
CA SER A 80 11.09 -2.32 -0.79
C SER A 80 11.38 -1.84 -2.21
N ASP A 81 11.00 -0.59 -2.53
CA ASP A 81 11.25 -0.02 -3.86
C ASP A 81 12.75 0.19 -4.15
N VAL A 82 13.51 0.67 -3.15
CA VAL A 82 14.96 0.87 -3.30
C VAL A 82 15.67 -0.49 -3.40
N ALA A 83 15.18 -1.50 -2.69
CA ALA A 83 15.69 -2.86 -2.81
C ALA A 83 15.44 -3.43 -4.21
N LEU A 84 14.25 -3.25 -4.80
CA LEU A 84 13.96 -3.66 -6.19
C LEU A 84 14.84 -2.94 -7.21
N GLU A 85 15.03 -1.63 -7.07
CA GLU A 85 15.88 -0.84 -7.96
C GLU A 85 17.36 -1.26 -7.87
N ASN A 86 17.87 -1.46 -6.66
CA ASN A 86 19.23 -1.93 -6.45
C ASN A 86 19.42 -3.38 -6.90
N LEU A 87 18.41 -4.24 -6.69
CA LEU A 87 18.40 -5.61 -7.20
C LEU A 87 18.47 -5.63 -8.72
N ALA A 88 17.74 -4.73 -9.40
CA ALA A 88 17.82 -4.60 -10.86
C ALA A 88 19.22 -4.17 -11.33
N ARG A 89 19.85 -3.21 -10.65
CA ARG A 89 21.25 -2.80 -10.95
C ARG A 89 22.25 -3.92 -10.74
N ASP A 90 22.09 -4.71 -9.67
CA ASP A 90 22.97 -5.84 -9.42
C ASP A 90 22.72 -6.97 -10.43
N ALA A 91 21.46 -7.23 -10.81
CA ALA A 91 21.12 -8.17 -11.89
C ALA A 91 21.74 -7.76 -13.24
N GLU A 92 21.71 -6.48 -13.59
CA GLU A 92 22.39 -5.92 -14.77
C GLU A 92 23.90 -6.14 -14.69
N PHE A 93 24.51 -5.87 -13.53
CA PHE A 93 25.93 -6.08 -13.31
C PHE A 93 26.35 -7.54 -13.51
N TYR A 94 25.54 -8.48 -13.01
CA TYR A 94 25.77 -9.92 -13.21
C TYR A 94 25.34 -10.41 -14.60
N GLY A 95 24.71 -9.58 -15.43
CA GLY A 95 24.22 -9.99 -16.75
C GLY A 95 23.06 -10.98 -16.72
N LEU A 96 22.25 -10.98 -15.65
CA LEU A 96 21.08 -11.85 -15.48
C LEU A 96 19.88 -11.25 -16.23
N GLN A 97 19.81 -11.45 -17.55
CA GLN A 97 18.88 -10.73 -18.41
C GLN A 97 17.41 -11.06 -18.12
N GLN A 98 17.09 -12.33 -17.86
CA GLN A 98 15.71 -12.72 -17.53
C GLN A 98 15.29 -12.12 -16.19
N LEU A 99 16.21 -12.05 -15.21
CA LEU A 99 15.94 -11.36 -13.94
C LEU A 99 15.70 -9.85 -14.16
N VAL A 100 16.50 -9.20 -14.99
CA VAL A 100 16.33 -7.77 -15.32
C VAL A 100 14.97 -7.53 -15.96
N GLU A 101 14.56 -8.38 -16.90
CA GLU A 101 13.24 -8.29 -17.54
C GLU A 101 12.11 -8.52 -16.53
N LEU A 102 12.24 -9.52 -15.65
CA LEU A 102 11.29 -9.79 -14.57
C LEU A 102 11.14 -8.58 -13.63
N LEU A 103 12.24 -7.95 -13.24
CA LEU A 103 12.24 -6.80 -12.32
C LEU A 103 11.70 -5.52 -12.98
N ARG A 104 11.96 -5.31 -14.27
CA ARG A 104 11.49 -4.13 -15.03
C ARG A 104 10.03 -4.26 -15.50
N SER A 105 9.60 -5.48 -15.81
CA SER A 105 8.20 -5.78 -16.15
C SER A 105 7.30 -5.82 -14.92
N HIS A 106 7.88 -6.06 -13.73
CA HIS A 106 7.16 -5.86 -12.50
C HIS A 106 6.79 -4.38 -12.37
N PRO A 107 5.50 -4.04 -12.21
CA PRO A 107 5.08 -2.66 -12.03
C PRO A 107 5.65 -2.17 -10.70
N SER A 108 6.82 -1.55 -10.77
CA SER A 108 7.32 -0.70 -9.71
C SER A 108 6.25 0.36 -9.44
N PRO A 109 5.85 0.61 -8.18
CA PRO A 109 4.89 1.67 -7.85
C PRO A 109 5.44 3.09 -8.09
N LYS A 110 6.50 3.25 -8.90
CA LYS A 110 7.17 4.52 -9.19
C LYS A 110 7.21 4.83 -10.69
N SER A 111 6.12 5.39 -11.18
CA SER A 111 6.23 6.62 -11.94
C SER A 111 5.01 7.50 -11.61
N PRO A 112 5.17 8.82 -11.47
CA PRO A 112 4.03 9.74 -11.41
C PRO A 112 3.11 9.62 -12.65
N ASP A 113 3.59 9.00 -13.73
CA ASP A 113 2.83 8.69 -14.93
C ASP A 113 1.97 7.41 -14.82
N SER A 114 2.29 6.44 -13.95
CA SER A 114 1.50 5.21 -13.81
C SER A 114 0.16 5.44 -13.12
N LEU A 115 0.10 6.44 -12.24
CA LEU A 115 -1.12 6.90 -11.59
C LEU A 115 -1.86 7.95 -12.41
N PHE A 116 -1.26 8.48 -13.47
CA PHE A 116 -1.85 9.56 -14.26
C PHE A 116 -3.12 9.11 -14.98
N ALA A 117 -3.11 7.96 -15.67
CA ALA A 117 -4.28 7.43 -16.36
C ALA A 117 -5.44 7.04 -15.41
N PRO A 118 -5.19 6.36 -14.27
CA PRO A 118 -6.20 6.18 -13.23
C PRO A 118 -6.73 7.50 -12.68
N SER A 119 -5.85 8.44 -12.29
CA SER A 119 -6.24 9.74 -11.74
C SER A 119 -7.13 10.53 -12.70
N GLN A 120 -6.83 10.53 -14.00
CA GLN A 120 -7.69 11.15 -15.02
C GLN A 120 -9.07 10.51 -15.10
N SER A 121 -9.16 9.19 -15.00
CA SER A 121 -10.44 8.46 -15.01
C SER A 121 -11.34 8.84 -13.82
N PHE A 122 -10.75 9.31 -12.72
CA PHE A 122 -11.44 9.82 -11.54
C PHE A 122 -11.55 11.36 -11.49
N GLY A 123 -11.10 12.07 -12.53
CA GLY A 123 -11.11 13.55 -12.58
C GLY A 123 -10.16 14.20 -11.57
N LEU A 124 -9.13 13.48 -11.12
CA LEU A 124 -8.16 13.92 -10.13
C LEU A 124 -6.94 14.60 -10.76
N ALA A 125 -6.27 15.43 -9.97
CA ALA A 125 -4.96 15.96 -10.32
C ALA A 125 -3.85 14.90 -10.28
N GLY A 126 -2.80 15.13 -11.05
CA GLY A 126 -1.72 14.17 -11.32
C GLY A 126 -0.82 13.78 -10.13
N PRO A 127 -0.36 14.70 -9.26
CA PRO A 127 0.53 14.30 -8.18
C PRO A 127 -0.28 13.65 -7.05
N MET A 128 0.09 12.44 -6.67
CA MET A 128 -0.37 11.83 -5.42
C MET A 128 0.37 12.48 -4.24
N VAL A 129 -0.38 12.83 -3.20
CA VAL A 129 0.15 13.48 -1.99
C VAL A 129 0.14 12.48 -0.84
N LEU A 130 1.24 12.34 -0.12
CA LEU A 130 1.22 11.55 1.11
C LEU A 130 0.46 12.32 2.18
N PHE A 131 -0.40 11.62 2.92
CA PHE A 131 -1.17 12.24 3.99
C PHE A 131 -0.26 12.80 5.09
N SER A 132 0.88 12.15 5.38
CA SER A 132 1.92 12.69 6.28
C SER A 132 2.44 14.06 5.82
N ASP A 133 2.60 14.26 4.51
CA ASP A 133 3.11 15.50 3.95
C ASP A 133 2.07 16.61 4.03
N LEU A 134 0.78 16.27 3.86
CA LEU A 134 -0.32 17.17 4.15
C LEU A 134 -0.31 17.59 5.63
N LEU A 135 -0.12 16.65 6.56
CA LEU A 135 -0.07 16.92 8.00
C LEU A 135 1.15 17.75 8.42
N GLY A 136 2.32 17.44 7.85
CA GLY A 136 3.56 18.20 8.07
C GLY A 136 3.61 19.52 7.29
N GLY A 137 2.63 19.75 6.41
CA GLY A 137 2.47 20.96 5.65
C GLY A 137 3.36 21.12 4.41
N SER A 138 4.06 20.05 4.01
CA SER A 138 4.98 19.98 2.89
C SER A 138 4.27 19.48 1.62
N LEU A 139 3.39 20.28 1.04
CA LEU A 139 2.68 19.91 -0.19
C LEU A 139 3.59 20.01 -1.43
N PRO A 140 3.49 19.09 -2.40
CA PRO A 140 4.25 19.16 -3.63
C PRO A 140 3.83 20.36 -4.48
N LEU A 141 4.70 20.76 -5.41
CA LEU A 141 4.47 21.90 -6.28
C LEU A 141 3.14 21.76 -7.05
N GLY A 142 2.28 22.78 -6.93
CA GLY A 142 0.97 22.83 -7.58
C GLY A 142 -0.16 22.21 -6.77
N ALA A 143 0.12 21.46 -5.70
CA ALA A 143 -0.91 21.06 -4.74
C ALA A 143 -1.19 22.17 -3.73
N THR A 144 -2.47 22.42 -3.47
CA THR A 144 -2.97 23.41 -2.53
C THR A 144 -3.96 22.77 -1.58
N CYS A 145 -4.08 23.36 -0.40
CA CYS A 145 -5.04 22.97 0.62
C CYS A 145 -5.75 24.25 1.05
N ASP A 146 -7.04 24.35 0.71
CA ASP A 146 -7.87 25.54 0.90
C ASP A 146 -9.31 25.16 1.25
N GLN A 147 -10.23 26.13 1.28
CA GLN A 147 -11.64 25.92 1.62
C GLN A 147 -12.37 24.87 0.76
N ARG A 148 -11.85 24.56 -0.44
CA ARG A 148 -12.39 23.52 -1.33
C ARG A 148 -11.90 22.11 -0.97
N GLY A 149 -10.91 21.99 -0.09
CA GLY A 149 -10.26 20.73 0.26
C GLY A 149 -8.80 20.68 -0.18
N VAL A 150 -8.33 19.50 -0.55
CA VAL A 150 -6.97 19.27 -1.04
C VAL A 150 -7.01 19.01 -2.54
N GLY A 151 -6.36 19.88 -3.31
CA GLY A 151 -6.44 19.85 -4.76
C GLY A 151 -5.30 20.54 -5.47
N SER A 152 -5.43 20.71 -6.78
CA SER A 152 -4.47 21.39 -7.63
C SER A 152 -5.20 22.14 -8.72
N ALA A 153 -4.75 23.37 -9.02
CA ALA A 153 -5.27 24.13 -10.15
C ALA A 153 -4.49 23.77 -11.41
N ARG A 154 -5.15 23.16 -12.40
CA ARG A 154 -4.57 22.86 -13.71
C ARG A 154 -5.43 23.49 -14.80
N GLY A 155 -4.82 24.32 -15.65
CA GLY A 155 -5.54 25.01 -16.73
C GLY A 155 -6.69 25.89 -16.22
N GLY A 156 -6.55 26.51 -15.04
CA GLY A 156 -7.58 27.34 -14.42
C GLY A 156 -8.73 26.58 -13.74
N THR A 157 -8.77 25.25 -13.85
CA THR A 157 -9.77 24.40 -13.19
C THR A 157 -9.16 23.73 -11.96
N TRP A 158 -9.92 23.72 -10.85
CA TRP A 158 -9.50 23.04 -9.63
C TRP A 158 -9.86 21.56 -9.71
N HIS A 159 -8.89 20.70 -9.43
CA HIS A 159 -9.07 19.25 -9.37
C HIS A 159 -8.64 18.71 -8.02
N PRO A 160 -9.40 17.78 -7.43
CA PRO A 160 -8.98 17.14 -6.19
C PRO A 160 -7.73 16.29 -6.41
N VAL A 161 -6.88 16.24 -5.40
CA VAL A 161 -5.62 15.48 -5.41
C VAL A 161 -5.80 14.18 -4.64
N PRO A 162 -5.34 13.03 -5.17
CA PRO A 162 -5.37 11.78 -4.42
C PRO A 162 -4.36 11.84 -3.26
N LEU A 163 -4.85 11.54 -2.07
CA LEU A 163 -4.09 11.41 -0.84
C LEU A 163 -3.84 9.93 -0.55
N LYS A 164 -2.59 9.57 -0.27
CA LYS A 164 -2.18 8.22 0.12
C LYS A 164 -1.79 8.17 1.57
N ALA A 165 -2.29 7.19 2.30
CA ALA A 165 -1.93 6.95 3.70
C ALA A 165 -1.81 5.45 3.98
N THR A 166 -1.11 5.14 5.06
CA THR A 166 -1.01 3.81 5.66
C THR A 166 -1.29 3.91 7.15
N GLY A 167 -1.70 2.81 7.77
CA GLY A 167 -1.97 2.76 9.21
C GLY A 167 -3.16 3.61 9.66
N LEU A 168 -4.05 3.99 8.74
CA LEU A 168 -5.33 4.60 9.11
C LEU A 168 -6.30 3.51 9.60
N VAL A 169 -7.18 3.86 10.53
CA VAL A 169 -8.22 3.00 11.05
C VAL A 169 -9.55 3.49 10.54
N LEU A 170 -10.28 2.62 9.84
CA LEU A 170 -11.67 2.81 9.49
C LEU A 170 -12.53 2.25 10.63
N VAL A 171 -13.36 3.11 11.21
CA VAL A 171 -14.34 2.72 12.22
C VAL A 171 -15.73 2.92 11.62
N ALA A 172 -16.50 1.84 11.52
CA ALA A 172 -17.89 1.89 11.10
C ALA A 172 -18.81 1.53 12.26
N CYS A 173 -19.81 2.39 12.51
CA CYS A 173 -20.82 2.19 13.53
C CYS A 173 -22.23 2.34 12.93
N PRO A 174 -23.27 1.75 13.57
CA PRO A 174 -24.65 1.96 13.15
C PRO A 174 -24.98 3.45 13.19
N ALA A 175 -25.39 4.06 12.08
CA ALA A 175 -25.80 5.47 12.14
C ALA A 175 -27.18 5.57 12.79
N GLN A 176 -27.36 6.62 13.59
CA GLN A 176 -28.67 7.01 14.09
C GLN A 176 -29.53 7.73 13.03
N THR A 177 -28.93 8.08 11.88
CA THR A 177 -29.58 8.80 10.79
C THR A 177 -30.01 7.86 9.66
N TRP A 178 -31.18 8.14 9.09
CA TRP A 178 -31.74 7.41 7.95
C TRP A 178 -31.43 8.18 6.66
N ASP A 179 -31.16 7.45 5.58
CA ASP A 179 -31.05 8.04 4.25
C ASP A 179 -32.39 8.61 3.78
N ALA A 180 -32.39 9.30 2.63
CA ALA A 180 -33.59 9.89 2.05
C ALA A 180 -34.70 8.86 1.70
N PHE A 181 -34.38 7.57 1.74
CA PHE A 181 -35.28 6.46 1.46
C PHE A 181 -35.62 5.63 2.72
N GLY A 182 -35.25 6.11 3.92
CA GLY A 182 -35.53 5.43 5.18
C GLY A 182 -34.60 4.25 5.50
N GLY A 183 -33.53 4.06 4.73
CA GLY A 183 -32.48 3.07 4.99
C GLY A 183 -31.48 3.58 6.03
N SER A 184 -31.19 2.79 7.07
CA SER A 184 -30.07 3.11 7.97
C SER A 184 -28.76 2.78 7.25
N VAL A 185 -27.88 3.76 7.11
CA VAL A 185 -26.55 3.60 6.48
C VAL A 185 -25.50 3.66 7.57
N ALA A 186 -24.52 2.76 7.57
CA ALA A 186 -23.45 2.82 8.58
C ALA A 186 -22.70 4.17 8.50
N SER A 187 -22.44 4.78 9.65
CA SER A 187 -21.54 5.92 9.75
C SER A 187 -20.11 5.40 9.72
N MET A 188 -19.28 5.95 8.83
CA MET A 188 -17.88 5.55 8.67
C MET A 188 -16.97 6.74 8.95
N THR A 189 -15.92 6.50 9.73
CA THR A 189 -14.89 7.50 10.04
C THR A 189 -13.51 6.90 9.80
N LEU A 190 -12.57 7.73 9.36
CA LEU A 190 -11.19 7.34 9.10
C LEU A 190 -10.26 8.23 9.92
N GLY A 191 -9.32 7.64 10.66
CA GLY A 191 -8.37 8.40 11.46
C GLY A 191 -7.10 7.64 11.76
N ASN A 192 -6.08 8.33 12.26
CA ASN A 192 -4.85 7.70 12.71
C ASN A 192 -4.74 7.85 14.23
N PRO A 193 -4.82 6.75 15.01
CA PRO A 193 -4.75 6.80 16.47
C PRO A 193 -3.45 7.41 17.05
N LEU A 194 -2.36 7.48 16.28
CA LEU A 194 -1.08 7.99 16.77
C LEU A 194 -0.88 9.49 16.52
N ILE A 195 -1.49 10.04 15.45
CA ILE A 195 -1.28 11.43 15.02
C ILE A 195 -2.58 12.25 14.96
N HIS A 196 -3.66 11.75 15.57
CA HIS A 196 -4.98 12.39 15.54
C HIS A 196 -4.99 13.81 16.13
N HIS A 197 -4.11 14.12 17.09
CA HIS A 197 -4.02 15.43 17.75
C HIS A 197 -3.61 16.56 16.79
N ALA A 198 -2.94 16.23 15.67
CA ALA A 198 -2.55 17.20 14.66
C ALA A 198 -3.71 17.60 13.74
N LEU A 199 -4.76 16.78 13.61
CA LEU A 199 -5.84 16.98 12.64
C LEU A 199 -6.62 18.29 12.84
N PRO A 200 -7.09 18.65 14.05
CA PRO A 200 -7.88 19.86 14.25
C PRO A 200 -7.09 21.13 13.88
N ASN A 201 -5.86 21.22 14.39
CA ASN A 201 -5.01 22.38 14.16
C ASN A 201 -4.63 22.52 12.69
N MET A 202 -4.31 21.40 12.02
CA MET A 202 -3.92 21.41 10.61
C MET A 202 -5.05 21.90 9.71
N PHE A 203 -6.26 21.34 9.83
CA PHE A 203 -7.39 21.77 9.00
C PHE A 203 -7.80 23.22 9.30
N ALA A 204 -7.77 23.64 10.57
CA ALA A 204 -8.05 25.01 10.97
C ALA A 204 -7.04 26.01 10.37
N GLN A 205 -5.73 25.73 10.48
CA GLN A 205 -4.67 26.59 9.92
C GLN A 205 -4.75 26.71 8.39
N ARG A 206 -5.22 25.65 7.72
CA ARG A 206 -5.34 25.57 6.27
C ARG A 206 -6.69 26.09 5.76
N GLY A 207 -7.60 26.45 6.67
CA GLY A 207 -8.95 26.92 6.32
C GLY A 207 -9.82 25.86 5.65
N VAL A 208 -9.54 24.57 5.85
CA VAL A 208 -10.37 23.48 5.32
C VAL A 208 -11.47 23.18 6.33
N PRO A 209 -12.76 23.34 5.98
CA PRO A 209 -13.85 23.11 6.91
C PRO A 209 -14.15 21.61 7.07
N VAL A 210 -13.25 20.83 7.69
CA VAL A 210 -13.47 19.39 7.92
C VAL A 210 -14.24 19.19 9.22
N ALA A 211 -15.34 18.43 9.16
CA ALA A 211 -16.00 17.93 10.36
C ALA A 211 -15.09 16.88 11.01
N LEU A 212 -14.69 17.08 12.26
CA LEU A 212 -13.97 16.04 13.00
C LEU A 212 -14.95 15.31 13.91
N GLY A 213 -14.94 13.98 13.80
CA GLY A 213 -15.53 13.09 14.78
C GLY A 213 -14.53 12.67 15.83
N THR A 214 -15.03 11.94 16.81
CA THR A 214 -14.21 11.23 17.79
C THR A 214 -14.62 9.77 17.76
N SER A 215 -13.63 8.87 17.72
CA SER A 215 -13.85 7.44 17.82
C SER A 215 -13.03 6.91 19.00
N THR A 216 -13.58 5.93 19.71
CA THR A 216 -12.90 5.26 20.83
C THR A 216 -12.42 3.89 20.38
N LEU A 217 -11.14 3.59 20.59
CA LEU A 217 -10.54 2.28 20.34
C LEU A 217 -9.67 1.90 21.53
N ASP A 218 -9.91 0.73 22.12
CA ASP A 218 -9.20 0.24 23.32
C ASP A 218 -9.18 1.24 24.50
N GLY A 219 -10.27 2.01 24.66
CA GLY A 219 -10.37 3.05 25.69
C GLY A 219 -9.62 4.35 25.37
N MET A 220 -9.01 4.46 24.20
CA MET A 220 -8.37 5.68 23.71
C MET A 220 -9.28 6.40 22.71
N ASP A 221 -9.60 7.65 23.02
CA ASP A 221 -10.32 8.54 22.12
C ASP A 221 -9.36 9.19 21.14
N PHE A 222 -9.71 9.18 19.85
CA PHE A 222 -8.93 9.83 18.82
C PHE A 222 -9.83 10.54 17.80
N HIS A 223 -9.30 11.62 17.22
CA HIS A 223 -9.99 12.38 16.19
C HIS A 223 -10.03 11.60 14.88
N THR A 224 -11.21 11.59 14.27
CA THR A 224 -11.47 10.92 13.00
C THR A 224 -12.16 11.87 12.04
N ILE A 225 -12.04 11.57 10.75
CA ILE A 225 -12.70 12.33 9.68
C ILE A 225 -13.84 11.46 9.15
N PRO A 226 -15.10 11.94 9.14
CA PRO A 226 -16.20 11.26 8.47
C PRO A 226 -15.84 10.98 7.02
N CYS A 227 -16.08 9.76 6.59
CA CYS A 227 -15.67 9.30 5.28
C CYS A 227 -16.75 8.50 4.57
N THR A 228 -16.67 8.48 3.25
CA THR A 228 -17.51 7.64 2.39
C THR A 228 -16.62 6.83 1.45
N LEU A 229 -17.09 5.64 1.07
CA LEU A 229 -16.46 4.87 0.00
C LEU A 229 -17.04 5.35 -1.33
N ALA A 230 -16.19 5.67 -2.32
CA ALA A 230 -16.70 5.87 -3.68
C ALA A 230 -17.35 4.56 -4.16
N PRO A 231 -18.49 4.60 -4.88
CA PRO A 231 -19.16 3.38 -5.33
C PRO A 231 -18.26 2.43 -6.13
N SER A 232 -17.40 3.02 -6.97
CA SER A 232 -16.41 2.32 -7.79
C SER A 232 -15.04 2.14 -7.11
N ALA A 233 -14.93 2.43 -5.80
CA ALA A 233 -13.66 2.29 -5.11
C ALA A 233 -13.20 0.83 -5.16
N HIS A 234 -11.91 0.62 -5.46
CA HIS A 234 -11.33 -0.71 -5.36
C HIS A 234 -10.95 -0.98 -3.90
N THR A 235 -11.67 -1.88 -3.26
CA THR A 235 -11.45 -2.21 -1.86
C THR A 235 -11.14 -3.69 -1.70
N SER A 236 -10.33 -4.05 -0.71
CA SER A 236 -10.16 -5.43 -0.30
C SER A 236 -10.20 -5.55 1.21
N VAL A 237 -10.90 -6.54 1.75
CA VAL A 237 -10.93 -6.84 3.19
C VAL A 237 -10.40 -8.26 3.37
N GLU A 238 -9.30 -8.42 4.08
CA GLU A 238 -8.68 -9.75 4.30
C GLU A 238 -8.38 -10.49 2.98
N GLY A 239 -7.94 -9.75 1.96
CA GLY A 239 -7.67 -10.28 0.62
C GLY A 239 -8.91 -10.51 -0.25
N VAL A 240 -10.13 -10.29 0.27
CA VAL A 240 -11.37 -10.39 -0.51
C VAL A 240 -11.66 -9.05 -1.18
N ASN A 241 -11.58 -9.02 -2.50
CA ASN A 241 -11.83 -7.82 -3.31
C ASN A 241 -13.32 -7.49 -3.43
N ALA A 242 -13.64 -6.20 -3.38
CA ALA A 242 -14.99 -5.67 -3.49
C ALA A 242 -14.99 -4.24 -4.05
N ALA A 243 -16.06 -3.88 -4.77
CA ALA A 243 -16.34 -2.48 -5.08
C ALA A 243 -16.80 -1.74 -3.80
N GLY A 244 -16.50 -0.45 -3.70
CA GLY A 244 -16.83 0.36 -2.52
C GLY A 244 -18.33 0.37 -2.19
N ALA A 245 -19.22 0.35 -3.19
CA ALA A 245 -20.66 0.22 -2.97
C ALA A 245 -21.03 -1.11 -2.29
N VAL A 246 -20.40 -2.21 -2.71
CA VAL A 246 -20.61 -3.54 -2.13
C VAL A 246 -20.09 -3.58 -0.71
N LEU A 247 -18.87 -3.09 -0.46
CA LEU A 247 -18.30 -3.04 0.88
C LEU A 247 -19.14 -2.19 1.83
N SER A 248 -19.53 -0.98 1.42
CA SER A 248 -20.37 -0.08 2.23
C SER A 248 -21.71 -0.71 2.60
N SER A 249 -22.34 -1.38 1.64
CA SER A 249 -23.59 -2.10 1.86
C SER A 249 -23.39 -3.25 2.83
N GLN A 250 -22.37 -4.08 2.63
CA GLN A 250 -22.07 -5.23 3.49
C GLN A 250 -21.69 -4.84 4.92
N ILE A 251 -20.95 -3.75 5.12
CA ILE A 251 -20.68 -3.19 6.45
C ILE A 251 -21.99 -2.78 7.13
N THR A 252 -22.85 -2.05 6.40
CA THR A 252 -24.16 -1.62 6.93
C THR A 252 -25.01 -2.83 7.33
N TYR A 253 -25.08 -3.84 6.46
CA TYR A 253 -25.82 -5.06 6.78
C TYR A 253 -25.22 -5.85 7.93
N ALA A 254 -23.89 -5.96 8.03
CA ALA A 254 -23.24 -6.63 9.14
C ALA A 254 -23.60 -5.97 10.48
N LEU A 255 -23.67 -4.63 10.50
CA LEU A 255 -24.02 -3.85 11.69
C LEU A 255 -25.51 -3.90 12.06
N HIS A 256 -26.42 -4.03 11.10
CA HIS A 256 -27.87 -3.94 11.34
C HIS A 256 -28.61 -5.28 11.29
N ASN A 257 -28.17 -6.25 10.51
CA ASN A 257 -28.91 -7.51 10.28
C ASN A 257 -27.97 -8.67 9.90
N THR A 258 -27.56 -9.46 10.89
CA THR A 258 -26.66 -10.61 10.72
C THR A 258 -27.30 -11.79 9.98
N THR A 259 -28.64 -11.85 9.90
CA THR A 259 -29.41 -13.02 9.43
C THR A 259 -29.82 -13.00 7.95
N LEU A 260 -29.84 -11.83 7.28
CA LEU A 260 -30.47 -11.67 5.95
C LEU A 260 -29.51 -11.55 4.76
N MET A 261 -28.20 -11.66 4.99
CA MET A 261 -27.22 -11.55 3.91
C MET A 261 -27.07 -12.84 3.10
N ALA A 262 -27.19 -12.77 1.78
CA ALA A 262 -26.72 -13.83 0.88
C ALA A 262 -25.25 -14.17 1.20
N GLY A 263 -24.92 -15.46 1.27
CA GLY A 263 -23.58 -15.93 1.67
C GLY A 263 -22.48 -15.45 0.72
N GLY A 264 -21.28 -15.21 1.25
CA GLY A 264 -20.11 -14.82 0.46
C GLY A 264 -18.88 -14.51 1.31
N PRO A 265 -17.67 -14.59 0.71
CA PRO A 265 -16.41 -14.49 1.45
C PRO A 265 -16.23 -13.14 2.16
N LEU A 266 -16.73 -12.05 1.58
CA LEU A 266 -16.65 -10.72 2.19
C LEU A 266 -17.52 -10.61 3.45
N LYS A 267 -18.74 -11.14 3.38
CA LYS A 267 -19.66 -11.19 4.52
C LYS A 267 -19.03 -11.97 5.67
N ASP A 268 -18.46 -13.13 5.37
CA ASP A 268 -17.85 -13.99 6.39
C ASP A 268 -16.65 -13.32 7.05
N ALA A 269 -15.82 -12.61 6.25
CA ALA A 269 -14.73 -11.79 6.77
C ALA A 269 -15.25 -10.67 7.69
N LEU A 270 -16.25 -9.90 7.26
CA LEU A 270 -16.81 -8.81 8.06
C LEU A 270 -17.49 -9.30 9.34
N LEU A 271 -18.22 -10.42 9.31
CA LEU A 271 -18.83 -11.01 10.50
C LEU A 271 -17.78 -11.51 11.48
N LYS A 272 -16.68 -12.09 10.99
CA LYS A 272 -15.55 -12.48 11.86
C LYS A 272 -14.95 -11.27 12.56
N ILE A 273 -14.77 -10.16 11.83
CA ILE A 273 -14.23 -8.90 12.37
C ILE A 273 -15.19 -8.31 13.39
N LEU A 274 -16.47 -8.18 13.04
CA LEU A 274 -17.51 -7.66 13.93
C LEU A 274 -17.58 -8.44 15.25
N ARG A 275 -17.49 -9.78 15.20
CA ARG A 275 -17.46 -10.62 16.41
C ARG A 275 -16.23 -10.38 17.26
N ALA A 276 -15.07 -10.21 16.63
CA ALA A 276 -13.83 -9.90 17.35
C ALA A 276 -13.89 -8.54 18.07
N GLU A 277 -14.65 -7.59 17.51
CA GLU A 277 -14.85 -6.24 18.05
C GLU A 277 -16.13 -6.13 18.91
N GLY A 278 -16.66 -7.25 19.44
CA GLY A 278 -17.77 -7.25 20.40
C GLY A 278 -19.16 -7.01 19.82
N ASN A 279 -19.35 -7.14 18.49
CA ASN A 279 -20.62 -6.98 17.77
C ASN A 279 -21.24 -5.58 17.79
N THR A 280 -20.48 -4.54 18.12
CA THR A 280 -21.00 -3.15 18.18
C THR A 280 -20.54 -2.29 17.02
N LEU A 281 -19.36 -2.58 16.47
CA LEU A 281 -18.71 -1.77 15.46
C LEU A 281 -17.79 -2.64 14.58
N VAL A 282 -17.47 -2.14 13.40
CA VAL A 282 -16.48 -2.76 12.51
C VAL A 282 -15.23 -1.89 12.51
N VAL A 283 -14.10 -2.46 12.96
CA VAL A 283 -12.78 -1.81 12.89
C VAL A 283 -11.94 -2.47 11.82
N LEU A 284 -11.48 -1.68 10.86
CA LEU A 284 -10.56 -2.11 9.81
C LEU A 284 -9.31 -1.27 9.84
N LEU A 285 -8.14 -1.92 9.81
CA LEU A 285 -6.87 -1.26 9.61
C LEU A 285 -6.61 -1.14 8.10
N ALA A 286 -6.44 0.08 7.62
CA ALA A 286 -5.99 0.36 6.26
C ALA A 286 -4.47 0.18 6.18
N GLU A 287 -4.02 -0.93 5.60
CA GLU A 287 -2.61 -1.10 5.24
C GLU A 287 -2.19 -0.03 4.24
N GLU A 288 -3.09 0.26 3.30
CA GLU A 288 -2.94 1.30 2.30
C GLU A 288 -4.33 1.84 1.95
N VAL A 289 -4.45 3.15 1.86
CA VAL A 289 -5.69 3.83 1.46
C VAL A 289 -5.36 5.04 0.60
N VAL A 290 -6.12 5.17 -0.49
CA VAL A 290 -6.13 6.33 -1.36
C VAL A 290 -7.48 7.01 -1.26
N PHE A 291 -7.50 8.30 -0.99
CA PHE A 291 -8.72 9.07 -0.78
C PHE A 291 -8.57 10.51 -1.27
N THR A 292 -9.66 11.28 -1.22
CA THR A 292 -9.64 12.72 -1.46
C THR A 292 -10.35 13.44 -0.31
N ILE A 293 -10.01 14.71 -0.09
CA ILE A 293 -10.71 15.58 0.85
C ILE A 293 -11.27 16.74 0.03
N GLN A 294 -12.59 16.87 -0.01
CA GLN A 294 -13.26 17.88 -0.84
C GLN A 294 -14.47 18.46 -0.14
N SER A 295 -14.65 19.77 -0.26
CA SER A 295 -15.89 20.45 0.12
C SER A 295 -16.97 20.22 -0.95
N PRO A 296 -18.25 20.11 -0.56
CA PRO A 296 -19.34 19.97 -1.51
C PRO A 296 -19.40 21.17 -2.46
N VAL A 297 -19.73 20.89 -3.73
CA VAL A 297 -19.76 21.87 -4.83
C VAL A 297 -20.70 23.05 -4.57
N SER A 298 -21.72 22.87 -3.71
CA SER A 298 -22.64 23.91 -3.28
C SER A 298 -22.00 25.03 -2.45
N GLY A 299 -20.73 24.89 -2.02
CA GLY A 299 -20.02 25.88 -1.20
C GLY A 299 -20.52 26.00 0.24
N VAL A 300 -21.63 25.33 0.56
CA VAL A 300 -22.23 25.26 1.89
C VAL A 300 -22.12 23.82 2.35
N GLY A 301 -21.13 23.54 3.19
CA GLY A 301 -20.95 22.22 3.79
C GLY A 301 -19.52 21.95 4.24
N GLN A 302 -19.37 20.96 5.11
CA GLN A 302 -18.07 20.52 5.57
C GLN A 302 -17.38 19.65 4.52
N ALA A 303 -16.06 19.78 4.41
CA ALA A 303 -15.23 18.91 3.59
C ALA A 303 -15.37 17.46 4.05
N GLN A 304 -15.58 16.57 3.08
CA GLN A 304 -15.75 15.15 3.29
C GLN A 304 -14.57 14.37 2.74
N LEU A 305 -14.20 13.31 3.45
CA LEU A 305 -13.21 12.35 2.98
C LEU A 305 -13.90 11.31 2.11
N ARG A 306 -13.39 11.09 0.91
CA ARG A 306 -13.90 10.07 -0.02
C ARG A 306 -12.80 9.07 -0.39
N VAL A 307 -12.97 7.83 0.03
CA VAL A 307 -12.04 6.73 -0.25
C VAL A 307 -12.22 6.26 -1.69
N LEU A 308 -11.11 6.16 -2.41
CA LEU A 308 -11.04 5.74 -3.82
C LEU A 308 -10.46 4.34 -3.98
N ALA A 309 -9.54 3.96 -3.10
CA ALA A 309 -9.04 2.60 -3.01
C ALA A 309 -8.56 2.31 -1.60
N ALA A 310 -8.70 1.07 -1.14
CA ALA A 310 -8.22 0.69 0.18
C ALA A 310 -7.95 -0.81 0.29
N ARG A 311 -6.85 -1.16 0.94
CA ARG A 311 -6.59 -2.52 1.43
C ARG A 311 -6.75 -2.55 2.94
N PHE A 312 -7.78 -3.24 3.38
CA PHE A 312 -8.17 -3.38 4.78
C PHE A 312 -7.83 -4.78 5.31
N ILE A 313 -7.36 -4.80 6.56
CA ILE A 313 -7.19 -6.02 7.36
C ILE A 313 -7.83 -5.82 8.73
N SER A 314 -8.15 -6.92 9.40
CA SER A 314 -8.58 -6.90 10.79
C SER A 314 -7.41 -6.56 11.71
N ARG A 315 -7.74 -6.00 12.87
CA ARG A 315 -6.76 -5.78 13.94
C ARG A 315 -6.11 -7.09 14.40
N LEU A 316 -6.87 -8.18 14.44
CA LEU A 316 -6.36 -9.51 14.80
C LEU A 316 -5.29 -9.98 13.82
N ASN A 317 -5.55 -9.88 12.51
CA ASN A 317 -4.57 -10.26 11.49
C ASN A 317 -3.39 -9.29 11.40
N SER A 318 -3.59 -8.01 11.78
CA SER A 318 -2.45 -7.09 11.94
C SER A 318 -1.58 -7.49 13.12
N ALA A 319 -2.18 -7.85 14.26
CA ALA A 319 -1.45 -8.23 15.47
C ALA A 319 -0.67 -9.54 15.28
N SER A 320 -1.21 -10.51 14.53
CA SER A 320 -0.51 -11.76 14.26
C SER A 320 0.78 -11.58 13.44
N ARG A 321 0.92 -10.47 12.71
CA ARG A 321 2.15 -10.13 11.98
C ARG A 321 3.24 -9.48 12.86
N LEU A 322 2.90 -9.13 14.09
CA LEU A 322 3.85 -8.60 15.07
C LEU A 322 4.53 -9.70 15.89
N LEU A 323 4.03 -10.93 15.82
CA LEU A 323 4.54 -12.12 16.51
C LEU A 323 5.39 -12.96 15.55
#